data_AF-A0A1F6X328-F1
#
_entry.id   AF-A0A1F6X328-F1
#
_cell.length_a   1.000
_cell.length_b   1.000
_cell.length_c   1.000
_cell.angle_alpha   90.00
_cell.angle_beta   90.00
_cell.angle_gamma   90.00
#
_symmetry.space_group_name_H-M   'P 1'
#
loop_
_entity.id
_entity.type
_entity.pdbx_description
1 polymer ?
#
loop_
_entity_poly.entity_id
_entity_poly.type
_entity_poly.pdbx_seq_one_letter_code
_entity_poly.pdbx_strand_id
1 'polypeptide(L)'
;MQKLLVGVLVVLSGFFIITSTTNATFGFRLFFGGIIANTEAIEITVLKGAGYDCVIPGSTIEIWSAAGPTSYFIPSSNPPRTNTIPASYQQILGEYGGDTNITCTHPEGSVTNVLLPTISSNWGTSLW
;
A
#
# COMPACT_ATOMS: atom_id res chain seq x y z
N MET A 1 49.49 -9.55 42.11
CA MET A 1 48.40 -8.61 41.72
C MET A 1 48.27 -8.40 40.21
N GLN A 2 49.34 -8.57 39.41
CA GLN A 2 49.34 -8.36 37.95
C GLN A 2 48.43 -9.30 37.13
N LYS A 3 48.23 -10.55 37.58
CA LYS A 3 47.38 -11.55 36.90
C LYS A 3 45.88 -11.25 36.97
N LEU A 4 45.44 -10.50 37.99
CA LEU A 4 44.03 -10.14 38.18
C LEU A 4 43.59 -9.01 37.23
N LEU A 5 44.51 -8.10 36.92
CA LEU A 5 44.31 -6.96 36.02
C LEU A 5 44.09 -7.41 34.57
N VAL A 6 44.83 -8.42 34.11
CA VAL A 6 44.69 -8.99 32.76
C VAL A 6 43.34 -9.69 32.59
N GLY A 7 42.87 -10.41 33.61
CA GLY A 7 41.56 -11.08 33.58
C GLY A 7 40.39 -10.10 33.47
N VAL A 8 40.44 -8.99 34.21
CA VAL A 8 39.41 -7.94 34.17
C VAL A 8 39.38 -7.22 32.81
N LEU A 9 40.54 -6.99 32.20
CA LEU A 9 40.63 -6.36 30.88
C LEU A 9 40.01 -7.23 29.78
N VAL A 10 40.23 -8.55 29.83
CA VAL A 10 39.67 -9.51 28.87
C VAL A 10 38.14 -9.58 29.00
N VAL A 11 37.60 -9.59 30.23
CA VAL A 11 36.14 -9.60 30.47
C VAL A 11 35.48 -8.30 30.00
N LEU A 12 36.10 -7.15 30.23
CA LEU A 12 35.58 -5.85 29.76
C LEU A 12 35.62 -5.74 28.22
N SER A 13 36.65 -6.29 27.57
CA SER A 13 36.72 -6.32 26.11
C SER A 13 35.69 -7.28 25.47
N GLY A 14 35.35 -8.38 26.16
CA GLY A 14 34.31 -9.32 25.72
C GLY A 14 32.89 -8.74 25.78
N PHE A 15 32.61 -7.86 26.74
CA PHE A 15 31.30 -7.21 26.88
C PHE A 15 31.00 -6.20 25.76
N PHE A 16 32.02 -5.62 25.12
CA PHE A 16 31.84 -4.67 24.01
C PHE A 16 31.53 -5.32 22.65
N ILE A 17 31.62 -6.66 22.54
CA ILE A 17 31.29 -7.41 21.31
C ILE A 17 29.82 -7.87 21.30
N ILE A 18 28.99 -7.38 22.23
CA ILE A 18 27.54 -7.43 22.06
C ILE A 18 27.15 -6.22 21.21
N THR A 19 27.64 -6.19 19.96
CA THR A 19 27.21 -5.22 18.97
C THR A 19 25.74 -5.46 18.70
N SER A 20 24.90 -4.51 19.10
CA SER A 20 23.51 -4.43 18.68
C SER A 20 23.46 -4.44 17.16
N THR A 21 23.15 -5.58 16.57
CA THR A 21 22.73 -5.65 15.16
C THR A 21 21.39 -4.94 15.08
N THR A 22 21.43 -3.62 14.87
CA THR A 22 20.26 -2.88 14.43
C THR A 22 19.96 -3.40 13.03
N ASN A 23 18.97 -4.30 12.93
CA ASN A 23 18.37 -4.66 11.67
C ASN A 23 17.80 -3.37 11.07
N ALA A 24 18.55 -2.73 10.19
CA ALA A 24 18.01 -1.74 9.29
C ALA A 24 17.12 -2.50 8.31
N THR A 25 15.84 -2.64 8.64
CA THR A 25 14.84 -3.06 7.67
C THR A 25 14.77 -1.96 6.62
N PHE A 26 15.48 -2.14 5.50
CA PHE A 26 15.20 -1.41 4.27
C PHE A 26 13.81 -1.83 3.83
N GLY A 27 12.80 -1.10 4.27
CA GLY A 27 11.44 -1.26 3.75
C GLY A 27 11.46 -0.90 2.27
N PHE A 28 11.53 -1.90 1.40
CA PHE A 28 11.31 -1.71 -0.02
C PHE A 28 9.87 -1.23 -0.20
N ARG A 29 9.70 0.09 -0.32
CA ARG A 29 8.44 0.71 -0.71
C ARG A 29 8.21 0.35 -2.17
N LEU A 30 7.16 -0.41 -2.44
CA LEU A 30 6.76 -0.70 -3.81
C LEU A 30 6.10 0.56 -4.38
N PHE A 31 6.54 0.98 -5.56
CA PHE A 31 5.96 2.11 -6.27
C PHE A 31 5.18 1.61 -7.48
N PHE A 32 4.14 2.34 -7.86
CA PHE A 32 3.40 2.11 -9.09
C PHE A 32 3.24 3.43 -9.84
N GLY A 33 3.08 3.32 -11.14
CA GLY A 33 2.70 4.43 -11.99
C GLY A 33 1.96 3.93 -13.22
N GLY A 34 1.10 4.78 -13.77
CA GLY A 34 0.29 4.42 -14.93
C GLY A 34 -0.60 5.56 -15.37
N ILE A 35 -1.56 5.22 -16.22
CA ILE A 35 -2.62 6.13 -16.66
C ILE A 35 -3.94 5.61 -16.09
N ILE A 36 -4.73 6.48 -15.45
CA ILE A 36 -6.06 6.11 -14.97
C ILE A 36 -6.94 5.77 -16.17
N ALA A 37 -7.33 4.50 -16.28
CA ALA A 37 -8.26 4.03 -17.29
C ALA A 37 -9.69 4.39 -16.88
N ASN A 38 -10.08 3.97 -15.68
CA ASN A 38 -11.41 4.16 -15.12
C ASN A 38 -11.31 4.69 -13.68
N THR A 39 -12.29 5.52 -13.28
CA THR A 39 -12.41 6.04 -11.92
C THR A 39 -13.13 5.07 -10.96
N GLU A 40 -13.32 3.83 -11.38
CA GLU A 40 -13.87 2.74 -10.59
C GLU A 40 -13.22 1.42 -11.03
N ALA A 41 -12.87 0.56 -10.08
CA ALA A 41 -12.26 -0.74 -10.37
C ALA A 41 -13.26 -1.66 -11.08
N ILE A 42 -12.82 -2.35 -12.14
CA ILE A 42 -13.67 -3.21 -12.97
C ILE A 42 -14.39 -4.30 -12.16
N GLU A 43 -13.72 -4.88 -11.17
CA GLU A 43 -14.28 -5.93 -10.30
C GLU A 43 -15.50 -5.41 -9.51
N ILE A 44 -15.43 -4.16 -9.02
CA ILE A 44 -16.53 -3.50 -8.34
C ILE A 44 -17.67 -3.19 -9.31
N THR A 45 -17.35 -2.66 -10.49
CA THR A 45 -18.34 -2.35 -11.53
C THR A 45 -19.12 -3.59 -11.96
N VAL A 46 -18.45 -4.73 -12.11
CA VAL A 46 -19.09 -6.01 -12.46
C VAL A 46 -20.02 -6.48 -11.34
N LEU A 47 -19.59 -6.41 -10.08
CA LEU A 47 -20.44 -6.80 -8.94
C LEU A 47 -21.66 -5.90 -8.80
N LYS A 48 -21.50 -4.58 -8.96
CA LYS A 48 -22.63 -3.64 -8.98
C LYS A 48 -23.59 -3.95 -10.13
N GLY A 49 -23.08 -4.25 -11.32
CA GLY A 49 -23.88 -4.67 -12.46
C GLY A 49 -24.65 -5.97 -12.24
N ALA A 50 -24.15 -6.85 -11.36
CA ALA A 50 -24.82 -8.07 -10.92
C ALA A 50 -25.77 -7.88 -9.73
N GLY A 51 -26.02 -6.64 -9.29
CA GLY A 51 -26.96 -6.33 -8.20
C GLY A 51 -26.36 -6.35 -6.79
N TYR A 52 -25.03 -6.43 -6.64
CA TYR A 52 -24.38 -6.29 -5.35
C TYR A 52 -24.25 -4.82 -4.95
N ASP A 53 -24.39 -4.54 -3.66
CA ASP A 53 -24.03 -3.25 -3.06
C ASP A 53 -22.67 -3.37 -2.36
N CYS A 54 -21.71 -2.51 -2.71
CA CYS A 54 -20.35 -2.55 -2.22
C CYS A 54 -20.07 -1.34 -1.31
N VAL A 55 -19.69 -1.60 -0.06
CA VAL A 55 -19.37 -0.54 0.91
C VAL A 55 -17.91 -0.15 0.74
N ILE A 56 -17.67 1.02 0.13
CA ILE A 56 -16.32 1.49 -0.22
C ILE A 56 -15.98 2.74 0.61
N PRO A 57 -15.11 2.67 1.63
CA PRO A 57 -14.76 3.81 2.49
C PRO A 57 -13.73 4.76 1.83
N GLY A 58 -13.94 5.09 0.56
CA GLY A 58 -13.00 5.84 -0.28
C GLY A 58 -13.42 5.82 -1.74
N SER A 59 -12.45 5.73 -2.64
CA SER A 59 -12.67 5.50 -4.06
C SER A 59 -11.84 4.31 -4.56
N THR A 60 -12.17 3.81 -5.74
CA THR A 60 -11.35 2.83 -6.44
C THR A 60 -10.95 3.40 -7.78
N ILE A 61 -9.87 2.91 -8.36
CA ILE A 61 -9.46 3.29 -9.70
C ILE A 61 -8.94 2.06 -10.44
N GLU A 62 -9.00 2.13 -11.75
CA GLU A 62 -8.31 1.23 -12.65
C GLU A 62 -7.25 2.01 -13.42
N ILE A 63 -6.05 1.43 -13.56
CA ILE A 63 -4.92 2.02 -14.25
C ILE A 63 -4.43 1.09 -15.34
N TRP A 64 -4.00 1.68 -16.46
CA TRP A 64 -3.11 1.03 -17.40
C TRP A 64 -1.70 1.09 -16.83
N SER A 65 -1.24 -0.04 -16.30
CA SER A 65 0.13 -0.24 -15.84
C SER A 65 0.86 -1.19 -16.77
N ALA A 66 2.16 -0.97 -16.96
CA ALA A 66 3.03 -1.91 -17.66
C ALA A 66 3.36 -3.16 -16.81
N ALA A 67 3.23 -3.06 -15.48
CA ALA A 67 3.50 -4.15 -14.55
C ALA A 67 2.76 -3.96 -13.22
N GLY A 68 2.31 -5.06 -12.62
CA GLY A 68 1.60 -5.07 -11.34
C GLY A 68 0.08 -5.00 -11.47
N PRO A 69 -0.64 -4.83 -10.35
CA PRO A 69 -2.09 -4.73 -10.34
C PRO A 69 -2.60 -3.58 -11.20
N THR A 70 -3.81 -3.74 -11.74
CA THR A 70 -4.49 -2.71 -12.53
C THR A 70 -5.59 -2.01 -11.74
N SER A 71 -6.13 -2.62 -10.70
CA SER A 71 -7.17 -2.03 -9.84
C SER A 71 -6.62 -1.68 -8.46
N TYR A 72 -7.00 -0.52 -7.94
CA TYR A 72 -6.51 0.01 -6.66
C TYR A 72 -7.62 0.63 -5.85
N PHE A 73 -7.45 0.62 -4.53
CA PHE A 73 -8.27 1.35 -3.57
C PHE A 73 -7.55 2.61 -3.09
N ILE A 74 -8.26 3.73 -3.07
CA ILE A 74 -7.82 5.01 -2.51
C ILE A 74 -8.65 5.29 -1.26
N PRO A 75 -8.06 5.19 -0.06
CA PRO A 75 -8.75 5.55 1.17
C PRO A 75 -9.19 7.02 1.16
N SER A 76 -10.38 7.31 1.68
CA SER A 76 -10.86 8.70 1.84
C SER A 76 -9.93 9.57 2.70
N SER A 77 -9.16 8.95 3.60
CA SER A 77 -8.16 9.61 4.44
C SER A 77 -6.87 10.02 3.70
N ASN A 78 -6.69 9.58 2.45
CA ASN A 78 -5.44 9.73 1.70
C ASN A 78 -5.65 10.60 0.46
N PRO A 79 -5.83 11.93 0.59
CA PRO A 79 -5.96 12.80 -0.58
C PRO A 79 -4.67 12.83 -1.42
N PRO A 80 -4.76 13.09 -2.73
CA PRO A 80 -3.60 13.21 -3.60
C PRO A 80 -2.77 14.44 -3.25
N ARG A 81 -1.43 14.32 -3.31
CA ARG A 81 -0.50 15.44 -3.06
C ARG A 81 -0.64 16.58 -4.06
N THR A 82 -1.15 16.28 -5.24
CA THR A 82 -1.39 17.25 -6.32
C THR A 82 -2.70 18.02 -6.14
N ASN A 83 -3.50 17.68 -5.12
CA ASN A 83 -4.82 18.27 -4.86
C ASN A 83 -5.78 18.18 -6.05
N THR A 84 -5.60 17.19 -6.91
CA THR A 84 -6.41 16.93 -8.11
C THR A 84 -7.32 15.74 -7.87
N ILE A 85 -8.58 15.83 -8.28
CA ILE A 85 -9.49 14.67 -8.25
C ILE A 85 -9.05 13.69 -9.35
N PRO A 86 -8.90 12.39 -9.03
CA PRO A 86 -8.58 11.36 -10.02
C PRO A 86 -9.62 11.34 -11.15
N ALA A 87 -9.14 11.43 -12.39
CA ALA A 87 -9.97 11.36 -13.58
C ALA A 87 -9.34 10.45 -14.64
N SER A 88 -10.16 9.88 -15.51
CA SER A 88 -9.67 9.09 -16.65
C SER A 88 -8.66 9.87 -17.48
N TYR A 89 -7.68 9.15 -18.01
CA TYR A 89 -6.54 9.65 -18.80
C TYR A 89 -5.53 10.52 -18.04
N GLN A 90 -5.68 10.72 -16.73
CA GLN A 90 -4.62 11.33 -15.92
C GLN A 90 -3.49 10.33 -15.66
N GLN A 91 -2.25 10.83 -15.59
CA GLN A 91 -1.16 10.05 -15.04
C GLN A 91 -1.36 9.92 -13.53
N ILE A 92 -0.95 8.78 -12.99
CA ILE A 92 -0.89 8.55 -11.56
C ILE A 92 0.46 7.94 -11.19
N LEU A 93 1.00 8.38 -10.06
CA LEU A 93 2.18 7.80 -9.43
C LEU A 93 1.91 7.69 -7.93
N GLY A 94 2.30 6.57 -7.34
CA GLY A 94 2.14 6.38 -5.91
C GLY A 94 2.93 5.20 -5.36
N GLU A 95 2.67 4.93 -4.08
CA GLU A 95 3.27 3.83 -3.32
C GLU A 95 2.18 2.89 -2.79
N TYR A 96 2.43 1.59 -2.85
CA TYR A 96 1.52 0.58 -2.30
C TYR A 96 1.51 0.62 -0.76
N GLY A 97 0.31 0.65 -0.18
CA GLY A 97 0.05 0.71 1.25
C GLY A 97 -0.46 -0.58 1.88
N GLY A 98 -0.40 -1.71 1.15
CA GLY A 98 -1.00 -2.99 1.54
C GLY A 98 -2.26 -3.29 0.74
N ASP A 99 -3.15 -4.14 1.25
CA ASP A 99 -4.40 -4.52 0.60
C ASP A 99 -5.61 -4.14 1.45
N THR A 100 -6.70 -3.73 0.82
CA THR A 100 -7.98 -3.46 1.46
C THR A 100 -9.01 -4.46 0.95
N ASN A 101 -9.71 -5.10 1.88
CA ASN A 101 -10.83 -5.96 1.57
C ASN A 101 -12.12 -5.14 1.51
N ILE A 102 -12.72 -5.04 0.32
CA ILE A 102 -14.00 -4.38 0.07
C ILE A 102 -15.10 -5.44 0.11
N THR A 103 -16.05 -5.26 1.02
CA THR A 103 -17.19 -6.15 1.16
C THR A 103 -18.35 -5.70 0.29
N CYS A 104 -18.90 -6.65 -0.48
CA CYS A 104 -20.06 -6.45 -1.31
C CYS A 104 -21.17 -7.44 -0.91
N THR A 105 -22.40 -6.96 -0.78
CA THR A 105 -23.56 -7.73 -0.34
C THR A 105 -24.67 -7.70 -1.38
N HIS A 106 -25.20 -8.86 -1.73
CA HIS A 106 -26.38 -8.98 -2.57
C HIS A 106 -27.65 -8.89 -1.70
N PRO A 107 -28.77 -8.32 -2.21
CA PRO A 107 -30.05 -8.27 -1.49
C PRO A 107 -30.58 -9.63 -1.02
N GLU A 108 -30.17 -10.72 -1.68
CA GLU A 108 -30.53 -12.10 -1.32
C GLU A 108 -29.69 -12.68 -0.17
N GLY A 109 -28.74 -11.91 0.37
CA GLY A 109 -27.90 -12.30 1.52
C GLY A 109 -26.53 -12.88 1.15
N SER A 110 -26.21 -13.02 -0.13
CA SER A 110 -24.87 -13.42 -0.59
C SER A 110 -23.85 -12.34 -0.28
N VAL A 111 -22.69 -12.73 0.26
CA VAL A 111 -21.58 -11.81 0.58
C VAL A 111 -20.35 -12.21 -0.22
N THR A 112 -19.72 -11.25 -0.87
CA THR A 112 -18.46 -11.41 -1.59
C THR A 112 -17.45 -10.34 -1.17
N ASN A 113 -16.18 -10.64 -1.38
CA ASN A 113 -15.06 -9.81 -0.96
C ASN A 113 -14.16 -9.53 -2.16
N VAL A 114 -13.77 -8.27 -2.32
CA VAL A 114 -12.85 -7.81 -3.36
C VAL A 114 -11.60 -7.28 -2.68
N LEU A 115 -10.46 -7.93 -2.90
CA LEU A 115 -9.20 -7.53 -2.33
C LEU A 115 -8.46 -6.62 -3.32
N LEU A 116 -8.37 -5.33 -3.01
CA LEU A 116 -7.66 -4.35 -3.84
C LEU A 116 -6.40 -3.83 -3.14
N PRO A 117 -5.28 -3.72 -3.86
CA PRO A 117 -4.11 -2.98 -3.39
C PRO A 117 -4.48 -1.54 -3.03
N THR A 118 -4.03 -1.11 -1.85
CA THR A 118 -4.31 0.20 -1.29
C THR A 118 -3.22 1.18 -1.69
N ILE A 119 -3.61 2.39 -2.07
CA ILE A 119 -2.69 3.49 -2.32
C ILE A 119 -2.35 4.16 -0.98
N SER A 120 -1.05 4.20 -0.65
CA SER A 120 -0.53 4.87 0.54
C SER A 120 -0.66 6.40 0.44
N SER A 121 -0.33 7.14 1.50
CA SER A 121 -0.44 8.60 1.53
C SER A 121 0.50 9.36 0.58
N ASN A 122 1.44 8.67 -0.07
CA ASN A 122 2.41 9.26 -1.00
C ASN A 122 2.01 8.99 -2.45
N TRP A 123 1.02 9.72 -2.96
CA TRP A 123 0.58 9.61 -4.35
C TRP A 123 0.11 10.95 -4.91
N GLY A 124 -0.02 11.03 -6.24
CA GLY A 124 -0.55 12.19 -6.93
C GLY A 124 -0.92 11.88 -8.38
N THR A 125 -1.58 12.85 -9.02
CA THR A 125 -1.96 12.77 -10.43
C THR A 125 -1.52 14.01 -11.21
N SER A 126 -1.27 13.87 -12.50
CA SER A 126 -0.97 14.99 -13.40
C SER A 126 -1.79 14.89 -14.67
N LEU A 127 -2.16 16.07 -15.19
CA LEU A 127 -2.62 16.23 -16.55
C LEU A 127 -1.38 16.25 -17.46
N TRP A 128 -1.48 15.57 -18.60
CA TRP A 128 -0.51 15.71 -19.69
C TRP A 128 -0.69 17.06 -20.39
#